data_AF-A0A6L3C9T1-F1
#
_entry.id   AF-A0A6L3C9T1-F1
#
_cell.length_a   1.000
_cell.length_b   1.000
_cell.length_c   1.000
_cell.angle_alpha   90.00
_cell.angle_beta   90.00
_cell.angle_gamma   90.00
#
_symmetry.space_group_name_H-M   'P 1'
#
loop_
_entity.id
_entity.type
_entity.pdbx_description
1 polymer ?
#
loop_
_entity_poly.entity_id
_entity_poly.type
_entity_poly.pdbx_seq_one_letter_code
_entity_poly.pdbx_strand_id
1 'polypeptide(L)'
;MRAAWIAGEILERFPNDIKSFNLVPGGHGQLDLFFNEELVYSHQQRIHISDPGERFLDAREVGQMVRDWRAKIGRPVTKSVGSRSDISEDELGLNPNDPQLARKGPSVPGGPSS
;
A
#
# COMPACT_ATOMS: atom_id res chain seq x y z
N MET A 1 1.01 -19.28 20.32
CA MET A 1 0.50 -18.00 19.75
C MET A 1 1.68 -17.15 19.29
N ARG A 2 2.19 -17.34 18.06
CA ARG A 2 3.30 -16.52 17.52
C ARG A 2 2.91 -15.76 16.26
N ALA A 3 2.17 -16.40 15.35
CA ALA A 3 1.67 -15.77 14.12
C ALA A 3 0.80 -14.52 14.40
N ALA A 4 -0.05 -14.55 15.43
CA ALA A 4 -0.86 -13.40 15.83
C ALA A 4 -0.03 -12.21 16.33
N TRP A 5 1.06 -12.47 17.07
CA TRP A 5 1.96 -11.42 17.53
C TRP A 5 2.72 -10.79 16.36
N ILE A 6 3.22 -11.62 15.44
CA ILE A 6 3.87 -11.14 14.20
C ILE A 6 2.89 -10.27 13.39
N ALA A 7 1.64 -10.69 13.24
CA ALA A 7 0.63 -9.90 12.54
C ALA A 7 0.43 -8.51 13.17
N GLY A 8 0.36 -8.42 14.49
CA GLY A 8 0.24 -7.14 15.21
C GLY A 8 1.42 -6.21 14.95
N GLU A 9 2.65 -6.72 15.13
CA GLU A 9 3.88 -5.97 14.88
C GLU A 9 3.98 -5.45 13.44
N ILE A 10 3.56 -6.27 12.47
CA ILE A 10 3.64 -5.93 11.05
C ILE A 10 2.60 -4.88 10.66
N LEU A 11 1.37 -5.00 11.14
CA LEU A 11 0.33 -4.00 10.88
C LEU A 11 0.68 -2.64 11.51
N GLU A 12 1.28 -2.63 12.70
CA GLU A 12 1.74 -1.40 13.35
C GLU A 12 2.88 -0.71 12.60
N ARG A 13 3.83 -1.49 12.07
CA ARG A 13 5.00 -0.95 11.34
C ARG A 13 4.69 -0.51 9.93
N PHE A 14 3.68 -1.09 9.28
CA PHE A 14 3.37 -0.88 7.86
C PHE A 14 1.89 -0.52 7.62
N PRO A 15 1.35 0.51 8.28
CA PRO A 15 -0.09 0.79 8.28
C PRO A 15 -0.64 1.21 6.91
N ASN A 16 0.21 1.73 6.02
CA ASN A 16 -0.18 2.19 4.69
C ASN A 16 0.21 1.21 3.58
N ASP A 17 1.06 0.22 3.87
CA ASP A 17 1.56 -0.72 2.89
C ASP A 17 0.78 -2.05 2.92
N ILE A 18 0.01 -2.32 4.00
CA ILE A 18 -0.70 -3.58 4.21
C ILE A 18 -2.20 -3.34 4.40
N LYS A 19 -3.00 -3.80 3.44
CA LYS A 19 -4.47 -3.70 3.50
C LYS A 19 -5.08 -4.69 4.51
N SER A 20 -4.53 -5.90 4.58
CA SER A 20 -5.05 -6.98 5.42
C SER A 20 -3.96 -7.99 5.72
N PHE A 21 -4.01 -8.59 6.91
CA PHE A 21 -3.15 -9.70 7.30
C PHE A 21 -4.03 -10.85 7.78
N ASN A 22 -3.99 -11.97 7.06
CA ASN A 22 -4.87 -13.12 7.35
C ASN A 22 -4.09 -14.21 8.07
N LEU A 23 -4.64 -14.69 9.20
CA LEU A 23 -4.11 -15.85 9.90
C LEU A 23 -4.92 -17.09 9.50
N VAL A 24 -4.28 -17.97 8.74
CA VAL A 24 -4.90 -19.21 8.27
C VAL A 24 -4.34 -20.39 9.09
N PRO A 25 -5.18 -21.21 9.73
CA PRO A 25 -4.72 -22.42 10.40
C PRO A 25 -4.05 -23.38 9.39
N GLY A 26 -2.79 -23.74 9.65
CA GLY A 26 -2.05 -24.75 8.90
C GLY A 26 -2.04 -26.12 9.60
N GLY A 27 -1.77 -27.18 8.84
CA GLY A 27 -1.56 -28.53 9.38
C GLY A 27 -0.09 -28.79 9.75
N HIS A 28 0.18 -29.86 10.50
CA HIS A 28 1.53 -30.48 10.66
C HIS A 28 2.74 -29.52 10.79
N GLY A 29 2.67 -28.54 11.68
CA GLY A 29 3.80 -27.62 11.93
C GLY A 29 4.12 -26.69 10.75
N GLN A 30 3.20 -26.53 9.81
CA GLN A 30 3.32 -25.63 8.67
C GLN A 30 3.34 -24.18 9.13
N LEU A 31 4.31 -23.43 8.60
CA LEU A 31 4.39 -21.98 8.69
C LEU A 31 4.84 -21.47 7.34
N ASP A 32 3.87 -20.95 6.59
CA ASP A 32 4.09 -20.33 5.29
C ASP A 32 3.65 -18.86 5.37
N LEU A 33 4.40 -17.99 4.69
CA LEU A 33 4.07 -16.58 4.55
C LEU A 33 3.85 -16.27 3.08
N PHE A 34 2.67 -15.73 2.79
CA PHE A 34 2.30 -15.27 1.47
C PHE A 34 2.17 -13.76 1.47
N PHE A 35 2.71 -13.12 0.43
CA PHE A 35 2.37 -11.74 0.10
C PHE A 35 1.46 -11.77 -1.13
N ASN A 36 0.20 -11.36 -0.92
CA ASN A 36 -0.88 -11.61 -1.87
C ASN A 36 -1.00 -13.11 -2.14
N GLU A 37 -0.63 -13.55 -3.34
CA GLU A 37 -0.69 -14.95 -3.78
C GLU A 37 0.72 -15.56 -3.98
N GLU A 38 1.80 -14.80 -3.74
CA GLU A 38 3.18 -15.30 -3.87
C GLU A 38 3.68 -15.84 -2.53
N LEU A 39 4.17 -17.07 -2.53
CA LEU A 39 4.84 -17.69 -1.39
C LEU A 39 6.21 -17.05 -1.20
N VAL A 40 6.40 -16.36 -0.08
CA VAL A 40 7.65 -15.63 0.23
C VAL A 40 8.52 -16.42 1.20
N TYR A 41 7.91 -17.14 2.14
CA TYR A 41 8.61 -18.01 3.06
C TYR A 41 7.83 -19.31 3.26
N SER A 42 8.54 -20.43 3.33
CA SER A 42 7.97 -21.71 3.73
C SER A 42 8.93 -22.48 4.63
N HIS A 43 8.45 -22.81 5.82
CA HIS A 43 9.21 -23.62 6.77
C HIS A 43 9.49 -25.03 6.23
N GLN A 44 8.51 -25.64 5.56
CA GLN A 44 8.65 -27.00 5.04
C GLN A 44 9.54 -27.06 3.80
N GLN A 45 9.40 -26.10 2.88
CA GLN A 45 10.18 -26.07 1.64
C GLN A 45 11.59 -25.47 1.83
N ARG A 46 11.91 -25.00 3.04
CA ARG A 46 13.16 -24.31 3.40
C ARG A 46 13.50 -23.14 2.48
N ILE A 47 12.48 -22.49 1.93
CA ILE A 47 12.62 -21.28 1.11
C ILE A 47 13.00 -20.11 2.03
N HIS A 48 14.03 -19.36 1.65
CA HIS A 48 14.59 -18.24 2.44
C HIS A 48 15.07 -18.62 3.85
N ILE A 49 15.49 -19.87 4.07
CA ILE A 49 16.15 -20.26 5.32
C ILE A 49 17.67 -20.05 5.18
N SER A 50 18.20 -19.08 5.92
CA SER A 50 19.64 -18.79 5.95
C SER A 50 20.42 -19.80 6.78
N ASP A 51 19.81 -20.36 7.84
CA ASP A 51 20.39 -21.41 8.68
C ASP A 51 19.38 -22.56 8.91
N PRO A 52 19.70 -23.82 8.55
CA PRO A 52 18.84 -24.98 8.78
C PRO A 52 18.50 -25.27 10.25
N GLY A 53 19.14 -24.60 11.22
CA GLY A 53 18.82 -24.63 12.65
C GLY A 53 17.94 -23.47 13.15
N GLU A 54 17.64 -22.48 12.30
CA GLU A 54 16.89 -21.28 12.66
C GLU A 54 15.41 -21.61 12.85
N ARG A 55 14.96 -21.45 14.09
CA ARG A 55 13.87 -22.25 14.62
C ARG A 55 12.50 -21.76 14.16
N PHE A 56 12.30 -20.46 13.95
CA PHE A 56 11.02 -19.87 13.55
C PHE A 56 11.16 -18.44 13.06
N LEU A 57 10.39 -18.07 12.04
CA LEU A 57 10.24 -16.72 11.52
C LEU A 57 9.80 -15.72 12.63
N ASP A 58 10.48 -14.58 12.74
CA ASP A 58 10.16 -13.50 13.67
C ASP A 58 9.62 -12.23 12.98
N ALA A 59 9.11 -11.28 13.77
CA ALA A 59 8.52 -10.04 13.23
C ALA A 59 9.52 -9.10 12.56
N ARG A 60 10.81 -9.17 12.91
CA ARG A 60 11.86 -8.37 12.31
C ARG A 60 12.20 -8.90 10.91
N GLU A 61 12.31 -10.21 10.76
CA GLU A 61 12.51 -10.89 9.48
C GLU A 61 11.36 -10.65 8.53
N VAL A 62 10.11 -10.83 9.00
CA VAL A 62 8.92 -10.51 8.18
C VAL A 62 8.93 -9.03 7.77
N GLY A 63 9.31 -8.13 8.67
CA GLY A 63 9.41 -6.70 8.34
C GLY A 63 10.47 -6.39 7.29
N GLN A 64 11.59 -7.13 7.29
CA GLN A 64 12.60 -6.99 6.25
C GLN A 64 12.08 -7.52 4.90
N MET A 65 11.41 -8.70 4.90
CA MET A 65 10.78 -9.26 3.70
C MET A 65 9.75 -8.29 3.10
N VAL A 66 8.93 -7.61 3.91
CA VAL A 66 7.97 -6.59 3.43
C VAL A 66 8.69 -5.44 2.73
N ARG A 67 9.82 -4.98 3.28
CA ARG A 67 10.62 -3.88 2.69
C ARG A 67 11.25 -4.30 1.36
N ASP A 68 11.83 -5.49 1.33
CA ASP A 68 12.47 -6.04 0.14
C ASP A 68 11.45 -6.27 -0.97
N TRP A 69 10.28 -6.80 -0.61
CA TRP A 69 9.15 -6.96 -1.50
C TRP A 69 8.70 -5.62 -2.09
N ARG A 70 8.52 -4.60 -1.24
CA ARG A 70 8.17 -3.23 -1.68
C ARG A 70 9.21 -2.65 -2.63
N ALA A 71 10.49 -2.89 -2.38
CA ALA A 71 11.57 -2.44 -3.28
C ALA A 71 11.49 -3.15 -4.65
N LYS A 72 11.17 -4.46 -4.65
CA LYS A 72 10.99 -5.27 -5.87
C LYS A 72 9.79 -4.80 -6.71
N ILE A 73 8.64 -4.53 -6.08
CA ILE A 73 7.40 -4.19 -6.81
C ILE A 73 7.21 -2.69 -7.09
N GLY A 74 8.02 -1.82 -6.47
CA GLY A 74 7.84 -0.37 -6.50
C GLY A 74 6.82 0.12 -5.46
N ARG A 75 6.69 1.44 -5.25
CA ARG A 75 5.66 1.97 -4.33
C ARG A 75 4.27 1.53 -4.82
N PRO A 76 3.43 0.90 -3.97
CA PRO A 76 2.02 0.74 -4.31
C PRO A 76 1.41 2.13 -4.55
N VAL A 77 0.54 2.24 -5.56
CA VAL A 77 -0.13 3.48 -5.95
C VAL A 77 -0.91 4.03 -4.75
N THR A 78 -0.40 5.08 -4.10
CA THR A 78 -1.05 5.78 -3.00
C THR A 78 -2.06 6.83 -3.46
N LYS A 79 -2.44 6.85 -4.74
CA LYS A 79 -3.58 7.66 -5.15
C LYS A 79 -4.86 6.91 -4.76
N SER A 80 -5.38 7.26 -3.59
CA SER A 80 -6.83 7.34 -3.44
C SER A 80 -7.36 8.06 -4.67
N VAL A 81 -8.12 7.36 -5.51
CA VAL A 81 -8.83 7.99 -6.64
C VAL A 81 -9.97 8.79 -6.02
N GLY A 82 -9.61 9.97 -5.53
CA GLY A 82 -10.46 10.77 -4.66
C GLY A 82 -9.78 12.05 -4.16
N SER A 83 -9.04 12.75 -5.03
CA SER A 83 -8.98 14.22 -5.07
C SER A 83 -8.05 14.66 -6.21
N ARG A 84 -8.57 15.50 -7.11
CA ARG A 84 -7.78 16.18 -8.13
C ARG A 84 -7.00 17.31 -7.45
N SER A 85 -5.72 17.07 -7.21
CA SER A 85 -4.68 18.06 -6.90
C SER A 85 -3.39 17.33 -7.28
N ASP A 86 -2.56 17.74 -8.23
CA ASP A 86 -2.24 19.04 -8.78
C ASP A 86 -1.85 18.77 -10.24
N ILE A 87 -2.57 19.38 -11.18
CA ILE A 87 -2.08 19.52 -12.55
C ILE A 87 -1.90 21.03 -12.64
N SER A 88 -0.66 21.50 -12.65
CA SER A 88 -0.40 22.92 -12.93
C SER A 88 -0.97 23.23 -14.32
N GLU A 89 -1.57 24.41 -14.49
CA GLU A 89 -2.25 24.82 -15.72
C GLU A 89 -1.39 24.65 -16.99
N ASP A 90 -0.06 24.67 -16.85
CA ASP A 90 0.92 24.37 -17.90
C ASP A 90 0.85 22.93 -18.47
N GLU A 91 0.48 21.93 -17.68
CA GLU A 91 0.42 20.52 -18.10
C GLU A 91 -0.91 20.14 -18.77
N LEU A 92 -1.91 21.02 -18.70
CA LEU A 92 -3.25 20.77 -19.25
C LEU A 92 -3.39 21.19 -20.72
N GLY A 93 -2.34 21.74 -21.35
CA GLY A 93 -2.36 22.17 -22.74
C GLY A 93 -3.46 23.21 -23.03
N LEU A 94 -3.92 23.92 -22.00
CA LEU A 94 -4.98 24.91 -22.13
C LEU A 94 -4.38 26.15 -22.77
N ASN A 95 -4.80 26.43 -24.00
CA ASN A 95 -4.42 27.67 -24.67
C ASN A 95 -5.08 28.83 -23.90
N PRO A 96 -4.33 29.78 -23.32
CA PRO A 96 -4.91 30.93 -22.61
C PRO A 96 -5.72 31.85 -23.55
N ASN A 97 -5.59 31.68 -24.86
CA ASN A 97 -6.42 32.37 -25.87
C ASN A 97 -7.63 31.55 -26.33
N ASP A 98 -7.95 30.43 -25.66
CA ASP A 98 -9.15 29.66 -25.98
C ASP A 98 -10.42 30.45 -25.59
N PRO A 99 -11.28 30.82 -26.56
CA PRO A 99 -12.47 31.62 -26.29
C PRO A 99 -13.51 30.91 -25.40
N GLN A 100 -13.37 29.61 -25.14
CA GLN A 100 -14.24 28.89 -24.20
C GLN A 100 -13.84 29.07 -22.73
N LEU A 101 -12.57 29.36 -22.42
CA LEU A 101 -12.11 29.62 -21.05
C LEU A 101 -12.43 31.04 -20.55
N ALA A 102 -12.62 32.01 -21.45
CA ALA A 102 -12.95 33.38 -21.11
C ALA A 102 -14.38 33.56 -20.53
N ARG A 103 -15.20 32.51 -20.51
CA ARG A 103 -16.62 32.57 -20.10
C ARG A 103 -16.87 31.92 -18.75
N LYS A 104 -16.18 32.36 -17.70
CA LYS A 104 -16.65 32.14 -16.33
C LYS A 104 -16.13 33.22 -15.38
N GLY A 105 -16.68 34.43 -15.54
CA GLY A 105 -16.64 35.42 -14.47
C GLY A 105 -17.53 34.97 -13.29
N PRO A 106 -17.22 35.39 -12.05
CA PRO A 106 -18.02 35.04 -10.87
C PRO A 106 -19.38 35.75 -10.91
N SER A 107 -20.47 34.99 -11.04
CA SER A 107 -21.83 35.51 -10.84
C SER A 107 -22.09 35.63 -9.33
N VAL A 108 -21.93 36.84 -8.80
CA VAL A 108 -22.42 37.24 -7.47
C VAL A 108 -23.96 37.16 -7.42
N PRO A 109 -24.59 36.48 -6.43
CA PRO A 109 -26.01 36.64 -6.18
C PRO A 109 -26.22 37.82 -5.23
N GLY A 110 -26.37 39.03 -5.77
CA GLY A 110 -26.96 40.17 -5.08
C GLY A 110 -28.48 40.18 -5.34
N GLY A 111 -29.27 39.78 -4.35
CA GLY A 111 -30.74 39.94 -4.37
C GLY A 111 -31.15 41.39 -4.04
N PRO A 112 -32.26 41.89 -4.59
CA PRO A 112 -32.58 43.31 -4.62
C PRO A 112 -33.19 43.84 -3.31
N SER A 113 -32.83 45.07 -2.96
CA SER A 113 -33.58 45.92 -2.03
C SER A 113 -34.82 46.49 -2.72
N SER A 114 -35.99 46.31 -2.13
CA SER A 114 -37.13 47.23 -2.14
C SER A 114 -38.00 46.93 -0.93
#